data_AF-A0A937QS13-F1
#
_entry.id   AF-A0A937QS13-F1
#
_cell.length_a   1.000
_cell.length_b   1.000
_cell.length_c   1.000
_cell.angle_alpha   90.00
_cell.angle_beta   90.00
_cell.angle_gamma   90.00
#
_symmetry.space_group_name_H-M   'P 1'
#
loop_
_entity.id
_entity.type
_entity.pdbx_description
1 polymer ?
#
loop_
_entity_poly.entity_id
_entity_poly.type
_entity_poly.pdbx_seq_one_letter_code
_entity_poly.pdbx_strand_id
1 'polypeptide(L)'
;MSIKRQQVLAIVGFMVSGLLVLTASCCFERRIEDVSVERPAAGEPVGQQAAEKTFTANEFCAACHYAFGEEKLARTHQQAGIGCERCHGESERHRSDEDNVTPPEIMFPKNKINPTCMMCHPRHEIKHVPTHGVLLGGAKTIFDSDSEDAGSQLYCTTCHAKEHRINVRTIRWNKATGELLED
;
A
#
# COMPACT_ATOMS: atom_id res chain seq x y z
N MET A 1 -31.04 -35.95 -29.40
CA MET A 1 -31.23 -36.75 -28.16
C MET A 1 -32.21 -36.02 -27.27
N SER A 2 -33.35 -36.66 -27.00
CA SER A 2 -34.50 -36.09 -26.31
C SER A 2 -34.36 -36.31 -24.80
N ILE A 3 -34.34 -35.23 -24.02
CA ILE A 3 -34.22 -35.26 -22.57
C ILE A 3 -35.56 -35.68 -21.98
N LYS A 4 -35.57 -36.79 -21.23
CA LYS A 4 -36.79 -37.39 -20.66
C LYS A 4 -37.24 -36.61 -19.43
N ARG A 5 -38.56 -36.40 -19.36
CA ARG A 5 -39.37 -35.65 -18.38
C ARG A 5 -39.15 -36.02 -16.89
N GLN A 6 -38.43 -37.09 -16.59
CA GLN A 6 -38.07 -37.51 -15.23
C GLN A 6 -36.90 -36.73 -14.61
N GLN A 7 -36.07 -36.04 -15.41
CA GLN A 7 -34.93 -35.27 -14.87
C GLN A 7 -35.30 -33.85 -14.41
N VAL A 8 -36.50 -33.36 -14.73
CA VAL A 8 -36.98 -32.03 -14.32
C VAL A 8 -37.58 -32.03 -12.90
N LEU A 9 -38.06 -33.18 -12.42
CA LEU A 9 -38.68 -33.30 -11.09
C LEU A 9 -37.69 -33.32 -9.92
N ALA A 10 -36.40 -33.59 -10.16
CA ALA A 10 -35.39 -33.62 -9.11
C ALA A 10 -34.80 -32.25 -8.76
N ILE A 11 -35.00 -31.22 -9.59
CA ILE A 11 -34.38 -29.89 -9.39
C ILE A 11 -35.34 -28.89 -8.72
N VAL A 12 -36.65 -29.15 -8.73
CA VAL A 12 -37.66 -28.26 -8.09
C VAL A 12 -37.84 -28.57 -6.59
N GLY A 13 -37.36 -29.71 -6.10
CA GLY A 13 -37.53 -30.14 -4.71
C GLY A 13 -36.59 -29.51 -3.67
N PHE A 14 -35.57 -28.76 -4.07
CA PHE A 14 -34.56 -28.24 -3.13
C PHE A 14 -34.70 -26.73 -2.83
N MET A 15 -35.69 -26.05 -3.42
CA MET A 15 -35.88 -24.60 -3.28
C MET A 15 -37.08 -24.18 -2.41
N VAL A 16 -37.70 -25.11 -1.65
CA VAL A 16 -38.90 -24.81 -0.84
C VAL A 16 -38.83 -25.41 0.58
N SER A 17 -37.70 -25.30 1.29
CA SER A 17 -37.60 -25.72 2.70
C SER A 17 -36.59 -24.91 3.53
N GLY A 18 -36.63 -23.58 3.41
CA GLY A 18 -35.77 -22.70 4.20
C GLY A 18 -36.40 -21.36 4.56
N LEU A 19 -37.73 -21.27 4.61
CA LEU A 19 -38.45 -20.11 5.10
C LEU A 19 -39.38 -20.59 6.23
N LEU A 20 -39.42 -19.81 7.34
CA LEU A 20 -40.09 -20.04 8.65
C LEU A 20 -39.12 -20.73 9.63
N VAL A 21 -38.72 -20.18 10.79
CA VAL A 21 -39.39 -19.32 11.78
C VAL A 21 -38.30 -18.65 12.64
N LEU A 22 -38.48 -17.37 13.03
CA LEU A 22 -38.26 -16.85 14.40
C LEU A 22 -38.51 -15.33 14.42
N THR A 23 -39.74 -14.96 14.77
CA THR A 23 -40.14 -13.62 15.16
C THR A 23 -40.22 -13.52 16.69
N ALA A 24 -39.89 -12.31 17.18
CA ALA A 24 -40.29 -11.72 18.46
C ALA A 24 -39.68 -12.26 19.76
N SER A 25 -38.76 -11.48 20.35
CA SER A 25 -38.90 -11.11 21.76
C SER A 25 -38.27 -9.75 22.02
N CYS A 26 -39.13 -8.76 22.26
CA CYS A 26 -38.78 -7.46 22.78
C CYS A 26 -38.72 -7.52 24.31
N CYS A 27 -37.75 -6.81 24.89
CA CYS A 27 -37.77 -6.25 26.25
C CYS A 27 -37.82 -7.22 27.43
N PHE A 28 -36.67 -7.47 28.06
CA PHE A 28 -36.62 -7.61 29.52
C PHE A 28 -35.33 -7.03 30.09
N GLU A 29 -35.37 -5.72 30.34
CA GLU A 29 -34.47 -5.03 31.27
C GLU A 29 -34.76 -5.56 32.68
N ARG A 30 -33.74 -6.05 33.41
CA ARG A 30 -33.78 -5.98 34.87
C ARG A 30 -32.38 -5.77 35.46
N ARG A 31 -32.38 -4.76 36.32
CA ARG A 31 -31.30 -4.07 37.03
C ARG A 31 -30.74 -4.88 38.20
N ILE A 32 -29.41 -4.90 38.30
CA ILE A 32 -28.48 -4.80 39.45
C ILE A 32 -28.97 -5.18 40.87
N GLU A 33 -28.19 -6.06 41.55
CA GLU A 33 -27.66 -5.97 42.95
C GLU A 33 -26.91 -7.29 43.28
N ASP A 34 -25.57 -7.32 43.26
CA ASP A 34 -24.59 -7.15 44.35
C ASP A 34 -24.18 -8.47 45.06
N VAL A 35 -22.93 -8.51 45.55
CA VAL A 35 -22.21 -9.50 46.38
C VAL A 35 -21.01 -10.18 45.71
N SER A 36 -19.86 -9.82 46.25
CA SER A 36 -18.47 -10.12 45.91
C SER A 36 -17.93 -11.31 46.72
N VAL A 37 -17.13 -12.19 46.10
CA VAL A 37 -16.08 -13.02 46.76
C VAL A 37 -14.97 -13.37 45.75
N GLU A 38 -13.71 -13.06 46.08
CA GLU A 38 -12.50 -13.39 45.31
C GLU A 38 -12.05 -14.86 45.44
N ARG A 39 -11.45 -15.43 44.37
CA ARG A 39 -10.09 -16.05 44.35
C ARG A 39 -9.74 -16.66 42.98
N PRO A 40 -8.45 -16.91 42.66
CA PRO A 40 -7.86 -16.55 41.38
C PRO A 40 -7.51 -17.75 40.48
N ALA A 41 -6.95 -17.40 39.32
CA ALA A 41 -6.11 -18.19 38.42
C ALA A 41 -6.81 -18.83 37.21
N ALA A 42 -6.63 -18.18 36.06
CA ALA A 42 -6.06 -18.78 34.85
C ALA A 42 -5.65 -17.64 33.91
N GLY A 43 -4.40 -17.65 33.44
CA GLY A 43 -3.84 -16.57 32.64
C GLY A 43 -4.66 -16.30 31.38
N GLU A 44 -4.99 -15.03 31.16
CA GLU A 44 -5.55 -14.58 29.91
C GLU A 44 -4.49 -14.73 28.80
N PRO A 45 -4.89 -15.15 27.58
CA PRO A 45 -3.98 -15.14 26.46
C PRO A 45 -3.57 -13.70 26.20
N VAL A 46 -2.26 -13.48 26.11
CA VAL A 46 -1.64 -12.21 25.70
C VAL A 46 -2.45 -11.64 24.54
N GLY A 47 -3.10 -10.51 24.82
CA GLY A 47 -3.95 -9.82 23.86
C GLY A 47 -3.19 -9.59 22.56
N GLN A 48 -3.84 -9.95 21.45
CA GLN A 48 -3.49 -9.42 20.15
C GLN A 48 -3.45 -7.90 20.30
N GLN A 49 -2.24 -7.33 20.29
CA GLN A 49 -2.08 -5.90 20.12
C GLN A 49 -2.77 -5.58 18.80
N ALA A 50 -3.89 -4.85 18.87
CA ALA A 50 -4.52 -4.28 17.70
C ALA A 50 -3.44 -3.46 17.01
N ALA A 51 -3.05 -3.88 15.80
CA ALA A 51 -2.12 -3.14 14.98
C ALA A 51 -2.63 -1.70 14.94
N GLU A 52 -1.85 -0.78 15.49
CA GLU A 52 -2.12 0.65 15.44
C GLU A 52 -2.40 0.98 13.97
N LYS A 53 -3.62 1.46 13.67
CA LYS A 53 -4.01 1.80 12.31
C LYS A 53 -3.18 3.00 11.86
N THR A 54 -2.00 2.73 11.34
CA THR A 54 -1.22 3.71 10.60
C THR A 54 -2.04 4.11 9.37
N PHE A 55 -2.23 5.41 9.17
CA PHE A 55 -2.84 5.94 7.94
C PHE A 55 -2.17 5.30 6.72
N THR A 56 -2.98 4.81 5.78
CA THR A 56 -2.49 4.26 4.51
C THR A 56 -3.17 5.06 3.41
N ALA A 57 -2.43 5.96 2.76
CA ALA A 57 -2.98 6.89 1.78
C ALA A 57 -3.33 6.22 0.45
N ASN A 58 -2.88 4.97 0.24
CA ASN A 58 -2.97 4.25 -1.04
C ASN A 58 -4.35 4.32 -1.68
N GLU A 59 -5.42 4.19 -0.90
CA GLU A 59 -6.79 4.24 -1.41
C GLU A 59 -7.13 5.60 -2.02
N PHE A 60 -6.65 6.70 -1.44
CA PHE A 60 -6.83 8.04 -1.99
C PHE A 60 -5.98 8.24 -3.24
N CYS A 61 -4.73 7.78 -3.23
CA CYS A 61 -3.84 7.88 -4.39
C CYS A 61 -4.38 7.09 -5.59
N ALA A 62 -5.01 5.93 -5.33
CA ALA A 62 -5.54 5.05 -6.36
C ALA A 62 -6.72 5.64 -7.15
N ALA A 63 -7.39 6.67 -6.63
CA ALA A 63 -8.48 7.37 -7.33
C ALA A 63 -8.01 7.93 -8.70
N CYS A 64 -6.80 8.49 -8.75
CA CYS A 64 -6.21 9.04 -9.97
C CYS A 64 -5.08 8.15 -10.52
N HIS A 65 -4.39 7.39 -9.66
CA HIS A 65 -3.25 6.56 -10.02
C HIS A 65 -3.53 5.05 -9.90
N TYR A 66 -4.73 4.62 -10.32
CA TYR A 66 -5.19 3.24 -10.20
C TYR A 66 -4.22 2.19 -10.77
N ALA A 67 -3.48 2.54 -11.83
CA ALA A 67 -2.53 1.63 -12.49
C ALA A 67 -1.39 1.18 -11.57
N PHE A 68 -1.11 1.93 -10.48
CA PHE A 68 -0.07 1.54 -9.52
C PHE A 68 -0.57 0.57 -8.43
N GLY A 69 -1.88 0.35 -8.27
CA GLY A 69 -2.38 -0.60 -7.27
C GLY A 69 -1.92 -2.05 -7.51
N GLU A 70 -1.71 -2.41 -8.78
CA GLU A 70 -1.34 -3.77 -9.19
C GLU A 70 0.13 -3.91 -9.60
N GLU A 71 0.86 -2.81 -9.69
CA GLU A 71 2.26 -2.88 -10.09
C GLU A 71 3.15 -3.43 -8.96
N LYS A 72 4.21 -4.13 -9.35
CA LYS A 72 5.01 -4.98 -8.46
C LYS A 72 5.60 -4.22 -7.27
N LEU A 73 6.12 -3.00 -7.46
CA LEU A 73 6.76 -2.21 -6.41
C LEU A 73 5.74 -1.86 -5.32
N ALA A 74 4.70 -1.10 -5.66
CA ALA A 74 3.66 -0.64 -4.74
C ALA A 74 2.99 -1.82 -4.04
N ARG A 75 2.63 -2.88 -4.77
CA ARG A 75 2.00 -4.06 -4.17
C ARG A 75 2.92 -4.77 -3.15
N THR A 76 4.20 -4.93 -3.47
CA THR A 76 5.18 -5.57 -2.57
C THR A 76 5.43 -4.71 -1.33
N HIS A 77 5.50 -3.38 -1.50
CA HIS A 77 5.71 -2.44 -0.40
C HIS A 77 4.46 -2.36 0.50
N GLN A 78 3.26 -2.31 -0.09
CA GLN A 78 2.01 -2.33 0.66
C GLN A 78 1.87 -3.60 1.51
N GLN A 79 2.24 -4.76 0.98
CA GLN A 79 2.25 -6.02 1.74
C GLN A 79 3.24 -6.00 2.91
N ALA A 80 4.29 -5.18 2.84
CA ALA A 80 5.22 -4.91 3.93
C ALA A 80 4.79 -3.75 4.84
N GLY A 81 3.56 -3.24 4.69
CA GLY A 81 3.03 -2.13 5.48
C GLY A 81 3.55 -0.75 5.05
N ILE A 82 4.10 -0.63 3.84
CA ILE A 82 4.63 0.62 3.30
C ILE A 82 3.66 1.16 2.24
N GLY A 83 2.94 2.22 2.60
CA GLY A 83 2.03 2.94 1.70
C GLY A 83 2.74 3.96 0.79
N CYS A 84 1.98 4.53 -0.13
CA CYS A 84 2.40 5.58 -1.06
C CYS A 84 2.97 6.78 -0.30
N GLU A 85 2.29 7.17 0.79
CA GLU A 85 2.63 8.31 1.63
C GLU A 85 3.99 8.18 2.30
N ARG A 86 4.45 6.95 2.53
CA ARG A 86 5.76 6.72 3.13
C ARG A 86 6.90 7.25 2.25
N CYS A 87 6.70 7.29 0.93
CA CYS A 87 7.68 7.75 -0.04
C CYS A 87 7.29 9.07 -0.70
N HIS A 88 6.01 9.29 -0.99
CA HIS A 88 5.50 10.44 -1.73
C HIS A 88 4.89 11.53 -0.84
N GLY A 89 4.79 11.30 0.47
CA GLY A 89 4.03 12.13 1.40
C GLY A 89 2.53 11.87 1.31
N GLU A 90 1.77 12.29 2.33
CA GLU A 90 0.31 12.14 2.38
C GLU A 90 -0.37 12.85 1.19
N SER A 91 0.30 13.85 0.64
CA SER A 91 -0.03 14.57 -0.59
C SER A 91 -1.45 15.13 -0.55
N GLU A 92 -1.84 15.70 0.59
CA GLU A 92 -3.22 16.18 0.80
C GLU A 92 -3.59 17.31 -0.16
N ARG A 93 -2.69 18.30 -0.32
CA ARG A 93 -2.96 19.40 -1.26
C ARG A 93 -3.04 18.91 -2.71
N HIS A 94 -2.25 17.91 -3.07
CA HIS A 94 -2.26 17.31 -4.41
C HIS A 94 -3.54 16.53 -4.67
N ARG A 95 -3.98 15.67 -3.74
CA ARG A 95 -5.19 14.86 -3.90
C ARG A 95 -6.48 15.68 -3.80
N SER A 96 -6.42 16.90 -3.28
CA SER A 96 -7.55 17.83 -3.18
C SER A 96 -7.57 18.88 -4.31
N ASP A 97 -6.62 18.84 -5.24
CA ASP A 97 -6.53 19.77 -6.36
C ASP A 97 -7.09 19.15 -7.64
N GLU A 98 -8.30 19.56 -8.02
CA GLU A 98 -8.98 19.06 -9.22
C GLU A 98 -8.33 19.53 -10.52
N ASP A 99 -7.58 20.65 -10.49
CA ASP A 99 -6.84 21.18 -11.65
C ASP A 99 -5.51 20.44 -11.87
N ASN A 100 -5.09 19.60 -10.92
CA ASN A 100 -3.85 18.79 -10.95
C ASN A 100 -2.56 19.62 -11.10
N VAL A 101 -2.55 20.90 -10.72
CA VAL A 101 -1.38 21.80 -10.83
C VAL A 101 -0.48 21.77 -9.60
N THR A 102 -1.00 21.28 -8.48
CA THR A 102 -0.29 21.09 -7.22
C THR A 102 0.53 19.81 -7.29
N PRO A 103 1.86 19.86 -7.07
CA PRO A 103 2.68 18.65 -7.05
C PRO A 103 2.40 17.80 -5.80
N PRO A 104 2.66 16.49 -5.84
CA PRO A 104 2.77 15.70 -4.61
C PRO A 104 3.91 16.22 -3.73
N GLU A 105 3.85 15.95 -2.44
CA GLU A 105 4.81 16.50 -1.46
C GLU A 105 6.25 16.07 -1.75
N ILE A 106 6.44 14.82 -2.20
CA ILE A 106 7.75 14.30 -2.55
C ILE A 106 7.73 13.73 -3.97
N MET A 107 8.60 14.30 -4.80
CA MET A 107 9.00 13.75 -6.08
C MET A 107 10.49 13.42 -6.05
N PHE A 108 10.88 12.40 -6.82
CA PHE A 108 12.27 11.94 -6.84
C PHE A 108 12.97 12.39 -8.13
N PRO A 109 13.83 13.43 -8.08
CA PRO A 109 14.82 13.63 -9.13
C PRO A 109 15.77 12.42 -9.16
N LYS A 110 16.39 12.16 -10.32
CA LYS A 110 17.15 10.93 -10.58
C LYS A 110 18.19 10.62 -9.51
N ASN A 111 18.95 11.62 -9.09
CA ASN A 111 20.00 11.50 -8.06
C ASN A 111 19.47 11.16 -6.65
N LYS A 112 18.16 11.31 -6.39
CA LYS A 112 17.53 10.99 -5.10
C LYS A 112 16.88 9.60 -5.07
N ILE A 113 16.72 8.93 -6.21
CA ILE A 113 16.07 7.61 -6.28
C ILE A 113 16.83 6.57 -5.44
N ASN A 114 18.09 6.29 -5.78
CA ASN A 114 18.85 5.22 -5.10
C ASN A 114 19.06 5.50 -3.60
N PRO A 115 19.42 6.72 -3.16
CA PRO A 115 19.50 7.03 -1.73
C PRO A 115 18.19 6.79 -0.98
N THR A 116 17.05 7.10 -1.58
CA THR A 116 15.72 6.88 -0.97
C THR A 116 15.45 5.39 -0.77
N CYS A 117 15.72 4.57 -1.80
CA CYS A 117 15.58 3.11 -1.66
C CYS A 117 16.45 2.56 -0.52
N MET A 118 17.65 3.13 -0.33
CA MET A 118 18.59 2.70 0.70
C MET A 118 18.24 3.13 2.12
N MET A 119 17.19 3.94 2.32
CA MET A 119 16.66 4.23 3.66
C MET A 119 16.11 2.96 4.33
N CYS A 120 15.53 2.04 3.54
CA CYS A 120 15.02 0.76 4.01
C CYS A 120 15.80 -0.45 3.48
N HIS A 121 16.57 -0.29 2.39
CA HIS A 121 17.41 -1.34 1.81
C HIS A 121 18.90 -1.01 1.99
N PRO A 122 19.46 -1.19 3.19
CA PRO A 122 20.81 -0.75 3.49
C PRO A 122 21.84 -1.54 2.70
N ARG A 123 22.93 -0.88 2.28
CA ARG A 123 23.94 -1.45 1.38
C ARG A 123 24.49 -2.80 1.84
N HIS A 124 24.72 -2.94 3.14
CA HIS A 124 25.33 -4.14 3.69
C HIS A 124 24.43 -5.37 3.55
N GLU A 125 23.12 -5.17 3.46
CA GLU A 125 22.14 -6.24 3.20
C GLU A 125 22.02 -6.57 1.72
N ILE A 126 22.20 -5.60 0.82
CA ILE A 126 21.97 -5.80 -0.62
C ILE A 126 23.23 -5.98 -1.47
N LYS A 127 24.43 -5.81 -0.90
CA LYS A 127 25.72 -5.91 -1.60
C LYS A 127 26.05 -7.30 -2.15
N HIS A 128 25.39 -8.34 -1.65
CA HIS A 128 25.64 -9.72 -2.06
C HIS A 128 25.05 -10.04 -3.44
N VAL A 129 24.13 -9.22 -3.94
CA VAL A 129 23.54 -9.37 -5.28
C VAL A 129 24.54 -8.85 -6.32
N PRO A 130 25.09 -9.69 -7.23
CA PRO A 130 26.18 -9.28 -8.11
C PRO A 130 25.84 -8.08 -9.01
N THR A 131 24.60 -8.00 -9.47
CA THR A 131 24.11 -6.91 -10.34
C THR A 131 23.99 -5.56 -9.60
N HIS A 132 24.00 -5.56 -8.26
CA HIS A 132 24.01 -4.31 -7.49
C HIS A 132 25.39 -3.66 -7.43
N GLY A 133 26.48 -4.35 -7.77
CA GLY A 133 27.84 -3.80 -7.66
C GLY A 133 28.02 -2.46 -8.37
N VAL A 134 27.42 -2.29 -9.55
CA VAL A 134 27.46 -1.03 -10.33
C VAL A 134 26.71 0.11 -9.61
N LEU A 135 25.54 -0.20 -9.02
CA LEU A 135 24.72 0.76 -8.27
C LEU A 135 25.39 1.19 -6.96
N LEU A 136 25.97 0.22 -6.26
CA LEU A 136 26.55 0.40 -4.94
C LEU A 136 27.98 0.97 -5.01
N GLY A 137 28.69 0.76 -6.12
CA GLY A 137 29.98 1.38 -6.40
C GLY A 137 29.88 2.86 -6.81
N GLY A 138 28.72 3.29 -7.34
CA GLY A 138 28.49 4.66 -7.82
C GLY A 138 27.55 5.52 -6.97
N ALA A 139 26.83 4.95 -6.00
CA ALA A 139 26.00 5.76 -5.11
C ALA A 139 26.90 6.42 -4.06
N LYS A 140 27.21 7.69 -4.27
CA LYS A 140 27.93 8.53 -3.31
C LYS A 140 27.17 8.60 -1.99
N THR A 141 27.90 8.47 -0.90
CA THR A 141 27.49 8.85 0.44
C THR A 141 27.71 10.35 0.63
N ILE A 142 27.19 10.93 1.73
CA ILE A 142 27.46 12.34 2.08
C ILE A 142 28.95 12.64 2.33
N PHE A 143 29.78 11.59 2.40
CA PHE A 143 31.21 11.68 2.65
C PHE A 143 32.04 11.59 1.36
N ASP A 144 31.41 11.28 0.22
CA ASP A 144 32.09 11.14 -1.06
C ASP A 144 32.08 12.47 -1.82
N SER A 145 33.24 12.92 -2.33
CA SER A 145 33.40 14.21 -3.01
C SER A 145 32.59 14.32 -4.31
N ASP A 146 32.17 15.53 -4.67
CA ASP A 146 31.29 15.87 -5.81
C ASP A 146 31.88 15.68 -7.23
N SER A 147 32.80 14.74 -7.46
CA SER A 147 33.33 14.49 -8.81
C SER A 147 32.27 14.00 -9.83
N GLU A 148 32.24 14.61 -11.01
CA GLU A 148 31.27 14.37 -12.09
C GLU A 148 31.48 13.07 -12.88
N ASP A 149 31.77 11.94 -12.23
CA ASP A 149 31.92 10.68 -12.97
C ASP A 149 30.54 10.09 -13.29
N ALA A 150 29.99 10.56 -14.42
CA ALA A 150 28.74 10.15 -15.03
C ALA A 150 28.85 8.77 -15.70
N GLY A 151 29.39 7.77 -15.00
CA GLY A 151 29.31 6.38 -15.40
C GLY A 151 27.85 5.94 -15.33
N SER A 152 27.16 5.90 -16.49
CA SER A 152 25.80 5.40 -16.74
C SER A 152 25.00 5.11 -15.46
N GLN A 153 24.44 6.14 -14.82
CA GLN A 153 23.76 5.97 -13.53
C GLN A 153 22.56 5.03 -13.71
N LEU A 154 22.76 3.76 -13.37
CA LEU A 154 21.68 2.80 -13.19
C LEU A 154 20.89 3.25 -11.95
N TYR A 155 19.58 3.04 -11.96
CA TYR A 155 18.73 3.32 -10.81
C TYR A 155 18.10 2.01 -10.33
N CYS A 156 17.80 1.90 -9.04
CA CYS A 156 17.05 0.77 -8.49
C CYS A 156 15.75 0.55 -9.29
N THR A 157 15.09 1.65 -9.67
CA THR A 157 13.85 1.64 -10.46
C THR A 157 14.03 1.21 -11.91
N THR A 158 15.25 1.12 -12.44
CA THR A 158 15.48 0.56 -13.78
C THR A 158 15.11 -0.92 -13.85
N CYS A 159 15.31 -1.67 -12.77
CA CYS A 159 15.00 -3.10 -12.70
C CYS A 159 13.82 -3.41 -11.76
N HIS A 160 13.76 -2.78 -10.58
CA HIS A 160 12.77 -3.12 -9.55
C HIS A 160 11.44 -2.41 -9.69
N ALA A 161 11.41 -1.26 -10.39
CA ALA A 161 10.25 -0.40 -10.48
C ALA A 161 10.08 0.20 -11.88
N LYS A 162 10.32 -0.62 -12.89
CA LYS A 162 10.30 -0.17 -14.29
C LYS A 162 8.97 0.51 -14.63
N GLU A 163 7.87 -0.07 -14.15
CA GLU A 163 6.51 0.39 -14.41
C GLU A 163 5.97 1.39 -13.37
N HIS A 164 6.69 1.64 -12.26
CA HIS A 164 6.31 2.61 -11.23
C HIS A 164 6.68 4.04 -11.66
N ARG A 165 6.08 4.51 -12.75
CA ARG A 165 6.31 5.84 -13.32
C ARG A 165 5.10 6.31 -14.12
N ILE A 166 4.85 7.61 -14.07
CA ILE A 166 3.94 8.28 -15.00
C ILE A 166 4.68 8.49 -16.33
N ASN A 167 4.25 7.76 -17.37
CA ASN A 167 4.86 7.74 -18.71
C ASN A 167 4.45 8.92 -19.57
N VAL A 168 3.21 9.39 -19.44
CA VAL A 168 2.67 10.57 -20.14
C VAL A 168 2.29 11.60 -19.10
N ARG A 169 2.80 12.83 -19.24
CA ARG A 169 2.52 13.94 -18.34
C ARG A 169 2.02 15.12 -19.16
N THR A 170 0.86 15.64 -18.79
CA THR A 170 0.37 16.95 -19.24
C THR A 170 0.97 18.05 -18.37
N ILE A 171 0.93 17.86 -17.04
CA ILE A 171 1.56 18.75 -16.07
C ILE A 171 2.98 18.29 -15.75
N ARG A 172 3.93 19.23 -15.73
CA ARG A 172 5.33 18.97 -15.38
C ARG A 172 5.80 19.89 -14.29
N TRP A 173 6.45 19.30 -13.30
CA TRP A 173 7.11 20.01 -12.23
C TRP A 173 8.61 19.76 -12.22
N ASN A 174 9.35 20.70 -11.66
CA ASN A 174 10.69 20.47 -11.17
C ASN A 174 10.61 19.48 -10.00
N LYS A 175 11.08 18.25 -10.22
CA LYS A 175 10.98 17.18 -9.22
C LYS A 175 11.74 17.47 -7.92
N ALA A 176 12.70 18.38 -7.93
CA ALA A 176 13.46 18.74 -6.74
C ALA A 176 12.78 19.82 -5.90
N THR A 177 12.02 20.73 -6.52
CA THR A 177 11.46 21.92 -5.87
C THR A 177 9.94 21.96 -5.82
N GLY A 178 9.26 21.18 -6.67
CA GLY A 178 7.81 21.24 -6.85
C GLY A 178 7.34 22.40 -7.75
N GLU A 179 8.24 23.22 -8.26
CA GLU A 179 7.88 24.34 -9.16
C GLU A 179 7.21 23.84 -10.44
N LEU A 180 6.09 24.44 -10.82
CA LEU A 180 5.38 24.17 -12.08
C LEU A 180 6.21 24.66 -13.27
N LEU A 181 6.45 23.77 -14.23
CA LEU A 181 7.23 24.04 -15.44
C LEU A 181 6.35 24.13 -16.69
N GLU A 182 5.29 23.31 -16.76
CA GLU A 182 4.39 23.18 -17.91
C GLU A 182 3.03 22.69 -17.40
N ASP A 183 1.94 23.27 -17.90
CA ASP A 183 0.54 22.93 -17.60
C ASP A 183 -0.28 22.61 -18.88
#